data_AF-E5R206-F1
#
_entry.id   AF-E5R206-F1
#
_cell.length_a   1.000
_cell.length_b   1.000
_cell.length_c   1.000
_cell.angle_alpha   90.00
_cell.angle_beta   90.00
_cell.angle_gamma   90.00
#
_symmetry.space_group_name_H-M   'P 1'
#
loop_
_entity.id
_entity.type
_entity.pdbx_description
1 polymer ?
#
loop_
_entity_poly.entity_id
_entity_poly.type
_entity_poly.pdbx_seq_one_letter_code
_entity_poly.pdbx_strand_id
1 'polypeptide(L)'
;MADSIPQVQIELPADVEMEESTALAAEENPSAEETKEEGKDKEPEVQETPAEPEVPTQQSLFLNYLTSPIVQLVLGKGEEQTTLTAHQAVLEPSPFFAEKLSQCEQTGDRRIYLEDEYTDTVACFLQYQYTGEYFPRLLPSGKDLEQDPAIPKVDSSGDQLLKHARIYSLAEKLGNDKLKLLAQNKIGSIESSATGEIAYARYVYSHTTPDDTAIRGPVARFWAKMSDVLRHDAEEEFRALCLEHPQFSFDLLNRVLDMKEKRARERDNTSSPAFKGPARKRSRAF
;
A
#
# COMPACT_ATOMS: atom_id res chain seq x y z
N MET A 1 11.62 5.72 56.13
CA MET A 1 10.44 6.47 55.70
C MET A 1 10.15 5.98 54.29
N ALA A 2 9.18 5.09 54.15
CA ALA A 2 8.81 4.46 52.89
C ALA A 2 7.63 5.26 52.33
N ASP A 3 7.82 5.86 51.16
CA ASP A 3 6.76 6.58 50.45
C ASP A 3 5.91 5.60 49.64
N SER A 4 4.61 5.65 49.92
CA SER A 4 3.57 4.81 49.34
C SER A 4 3.17 5.27 47.94
N ILE A 5 3.01 4.31 47.03
CA ILE A 5 2.50 4.47 45.66
C ILE A 5 0.98 4.70 45.71
N PRO A 6 0.39 5.63 44.92
CA PRO A 6 -1.06 5.82 44.88
C PRO A 6 -1.75 4.68 44.12
N GLN A 7 -2.76 4.07 44.74
CA GLN A 7 -3.68 3.12 44.11
C GLN A 7 -4.70 3.88 43.26
N VAL A 8 -4.81 3.51 41.97
CA VAL A 8 -5.91 3.94 41.09
C VAL A 8 -6.97 2.84 41.11
N GLN A 9 -8.13 3.16 41.66
CA GLN A 9 -9.31 2.31 41.68
C GLN A 9 -10.00 2.36 40.31
N ILE A 10 -10.18 1.20 39.66
CA ILE A 10 -10.96 1.05 38.44
C ILE A 10 -12.33 0.52 38.88
N GLU A 11 -13.37 1.36 38.77
CA GLU A 11 -14.77 0.95 38.94
C GLU A 11 -15.23 0.16 37.71
N LEU A 12 -15.72 -1.06 37.94
CA LEU A 12 -16.37 -1.90 36.92
C LEU A 12 -17.87 -1.53 36.87
N PRO A 13 -18.47 -1.33 35.68
CA PRO A 13 -19.92 -1.21 35.58
C PRO A 13 -20.59 -2.57 35.83
N ALA A 14 -21.69 -2.49 36.59
CA ALA A 14 -22.45 -3.58 37.19
C ALA A 14 -23.18 -4.50 36.20
N ASP A 15 -23.43 -5.72 36.68
CA ASP A 15 -24.24 -6.80 36.09
C ASP A 15 -25.59 -6.31 35.56
N VAL A 16 -25.93 -6.72 34.35
CA VAL A 16 -27.29 -6.58 33.79
C VAL A 16 -28.02 -7.90 34.03
N GLU A 17 -28.94 -7.87 34.99
CA GLU A 17 -29.82 -8.98 35.35
C GLU A 17 -30.87 -9.24 34.24
N MET A 18 -31.14 -10.53 34.02
CA MET A 18 -32.20 -11.06 33.17
C MET A 18 -33.55 -10.95 33.87
N GLU A 19 -34.55 -10.36 33.21
CA GLU A 19 -35.95 -10.53 33.60
C GLU A 19 -36.74 -11.29 32.54
N GLU A 20 -37.23 -12.44 32.98
CA GLU A 20 -38.25 -13.29 32.38
C GLU A 20 -39.63 -12.70 32.66
N SER A 21 -40.50 -12.64 31.64
CA SER A 21 -41.94 -12.45 31.83
C SER A 21 -42.74 -13.10 30.70
N THR A 22 -43.27 -14.28 31.04
CA THR A 22 -44.49 -14.99 30.59
C THR A 22 -45.71 -14.05 30.46
N ALA A 23 -46.83 -14.28 29.75
CA ALA A 23 -47.46 -15.34 28.95
C ALA A 23 -48.63 -14.66 28.17
N LEU A 24 -49.23 -15.20 27.09
CA LEU A 24 -50.39 -16.13 27.03
C LEU A 24 -50.81 -16.23 25.54
N ALA A 25 -50.90 -17.44 24.94
CA ALA A 25 -52.13 -18.23 24.68
C ALA A 25 -53.05 -17.64 23.57
N ALA A 26 -53.64 -18.36 22.61
CA ALA A 26 -53.74 -19.77 22.22
C ALA A 26 -54.42 -19.85 20.82
N GLU A 27 -54.72 -21.08 20.38
CA GLU A 27 -55.55 -21.55 19.24
C GLU A 27 -54.81 -21.88 17.93
N GLU A 28 -55.04 -23.01 17.26
CA GLU A 28 -55.54 -24.36 17.59
C GLU A 28 -55.23 -25.21 16.32
N ASN A 29 -54.59 -26.37 16.54
CA ASN A 29 -54.60 -27.68 15.86
C ASN A 29 -55.80 -28.04 14.91
N PRO A 30 -55.85 -29.19 14.18
CA PRO A 30 -55.12 -30.46 14.43
C PRO A 30 -54.67 -31.35 13.22
N SER A 31 -53.77 -32.29 13.54
CA SER A 31 -53.78 -33.76 13.29
C SER A 31 -54.10 -34.38 11.91
N ALA A 32 -53.22 -35.29 11.46
CA ALA A 32 -53.59 -36.67 11.13
C ALA A 32 -52.35 -37.60 11.05
N GLU A 33 -52.48 -38.76 11.70
CA GLU A 33 -51.59 -39.94 11.74
C GLU A 33 -51.45 -40.65 10.38
N GLU A 34 -50.36 -41.41 10.16
CA GLU A 34 -50.37 -42.89 10.10
C GLU A 34 -49.08 -43.50 9.47
N THR A 35 -48.39 -44.29 10.29
CA THR A 35 -48.01 -45.72 10.10
C THR A 35 -47.15 -46.21 8.90
N LYS A 36 -45.90 -46.61 9.25
CA LYS A 36 -45.16 -47.88 8.96
C LYS A 36 -44.78 -48.36 7.54
N GLU A 37 -43.47 -48.67 7.48
CA GLU A 37 -42.79 -49.93 7.06
C GLU A 37 -42.12 -50.10 5.68
N GLU A 38 -40.86 -50.56 5.80
CA GLU A 38 -40.03 -51.42 4.95
C GLU A 38 -39.46 -50.97 3.57
N GLY A 39 -38.15 -50.70 3.60
CA GLY A 39 -37.14 -51.54 2.94
C GLY A 39 -36.95 -51.42 1.43
N LYS A 40 -35.83 -50.81 0.98
CA LYS A 40 -34.96 -51.38 -0.07
C LYS A 40 -33.63 -50.62 -0.22
N ASP A 41 -32.54 -51.37 -0.16
CA ASP A 41 -31.19 -51.00 -0.58
C ASP A 41 -31.17 -50.32 -1.95
N LYS A 42 -30.50 -49.17 -2.04
CA LYS A 42 -29.75 -48.71 -3.23
C LYS A 42 -28.63 -47.76 -2.80
N GLU A 43 -27.39 -48.25 -2.80
CA GLU A 43 -26.23 -47.40 -3.07
C GLU A 43 -26.41 -46.70 -4.42
N PRO A 44 -25.92 -45.46 -4.53
CA PRO A 44 -25.20 -45.08 -5.73
C PRO A 44 -23.83 -44.52 -5.34
N GLU A 45 -22.81 -45.34 -5.61
CA GLU A 45 -21.64 -44.98 -6.43
C GLU A 45 -21.07 -43.56 -6.19
N VAL A 46 -20.09 -43.48 -5.29
CA VAL A 46 -19.22 -42.30 -5.12
C VAL A 46 -18.39 -42.15 -6.40
N GLN A 47 -18.80 -41.23 -7.26
CA GLN A 47 -17.96 -40.75 -8.34
C GLN A 47 -16.88 -39.86 -7.75
N GLU A 48 -15.63 -40.35 -7.73
CA GLU A 48 -14.45 -39.53 -7.47
C GLU A 48 -14.29 -38.50 -8.60
N THR A 49 -14.78 -37.29 -8.37
CA THR A 49 -14.40 -36.13 -9.16
C THR A 49 -12.95 -35.74 -8.83
N PRO A 50 -12.06 -35.55 -9.81
CA PRO A 50 -10.70 -35.10 -9.58
C PRO A 50 -10.68 -33.77 -8.82
N ALA A 51 -9.91 -33.70 -7.74
CA ALA A 51 -9.73 -32.50 -6.94
C ALA A 51 -9.21 -31.33 -7.80
N GLU A 52 -10.06 -30.32 -8.01
CA GLU A 52 -9.60 -28.99 -8.39
C GLU A 52 -8.73 -28.42 -7.25
N PRO A 53 -7.68 -27.64 -7.55
CA PRO A 53 -6.83 -27.05 -6.53
C PRO A 53 -7.68 -26.13 -5.64
N GLU A 54 -7.91 -26.54 -4.40
CA GLU A 54 -8.63 -25.74 -3.41
C GLU A 54 -7.89 -24.41 -3.21
N VAL A 55 -8.51 -23.33 -3.66
CA VAL A 55 -7.99 -21.98 -3.42
C VAL A 55 -8.06 -21.74 -1.90
N PRO A 56 -6.93 -21.45 -1.23
CA PRO A 56 -6.93 -21.28 0.23
C PRO A 56 -7.92 -20.19 0.63
N THR A 57 -8.85 -20.52 1.53
CA THR A 57 -9.76 -19.51 2.10
C THR A 57 -8.97 -18.54 2.98
N GLN A 58 -9.48 -17.32 3.16
CA GLN A 58 -8.83 -16.34 4.07
C GLN A 58 -8.68 -16.90 5.49
N GLN A 59 -9.64 -17.74 5.91
CA GLN A 59 -9.59 -18.42 7.20
C GLN A 59 -8.43 -19.44 7.28
N SER A 60 -8.16 -20.21 6.21
CA SER A 60 -7.04 -21.15 6.22
C SER A 60 -5.68 -20.44 6.19
N LEU A 61 -5.56 -19.31 5.49
CA LEU A 61 -4.36 -18.47 5.51
C LEU A 61 -4.09 -17.90 6.91
N PHE A 62 -5.13 -17.39 7.58
CA PHE A 62 -4.98 -16.85 8.92
C PHE A 62 -4.59 -17.93 9.94
N LEU A 63 -5.19 -19.13 9.85
CA LEU A 63 -4.78 -20.27 10.67
C LEU A 63 -3.32 -20.69 10.40
N ASN A 64 -2.86 -20.62 9.15
CA ASN A 64 -1.47 -20.88 8.81
C ASN A 64 -0.55 -19.87 9.52
N TYR A 65 -0.88 -18.57 9.48
CA TYR A 65 -0.11 -17.56 10.20
C TYR A 65 0.00 -17.89 11.69
N LEU A 66 -1.11 -18.19 12.38
CA LEU A 66 -1.12 -18.46 13.83
C LEU A 66 -0.43 -19.77 14.24
N THR A 67 -0.37 -20.75 13.35
CA THR A 67 0.29 -22.04 13.63
C THR A 67 1.76 -22.06 13.23
N SER A 68 2.19 -21.11 12.40
CA SER A 68 3.59 -20.99 11.98
C SER A 68 4.48 -20.45 13.11
N PRO A 69 5.77 -20.85 13.15
CA PRO A 69 6.71 -20.34 14.15
C PRO A 69 6.91 -18.82 14.08
N ILE A 70 7.28 -18.22 15.20
CA ILE A 70 7.59 -16.78 15.27
C ILE A 70 9.08 -16.55 14.95
N VAL A 71 9.35 -15.55 14.12
CA VAL A 71 10.68 -15.09 13.71
C VAL A 71 10.90 -13.68 14.23
N GLN A 72 12.12 -13.40 14.68
CA GLN A 72 12.55 -12.09 15.16
C GLN A 72 13.23 -11.32 14.04
N LEU A 73 12.75 -10.11 13.74
CA LEU A 73 13.34 -9.17 12.80
C LEU A 73 14.07 -8.10 13.61
N VAL A 74 15.39 -8.05 13.48
CA VAL A 74 16.25 -7.08 14.16
C VAL A 74 16.55 -5.95 13.18
N LEU A 75 16.02 -4.76 13.45
CA LEU A 75 16.02 -3.60 12.56
C LEU A 75 16.96 -2.50 13.07
N GLY A 76 17.58 -1.76 12.16
CA GLY A 76 18.46 -0.63 12.49
C GLY A 76 19.84 -1.02 13.01
N LYS A 77 20.64 0.01 13.38
CA LYS A 77 22.02 -0.12 13.87
C LYS A 77 22.19 0.61 15.20
N GLY A 78 23.05 0.09 16.07
CA GLY A 78 23.44 0.74 17.31
C GLY A 78 22.26 0.97 18.26
N GLU A 79 22.09 2.22 18.72
CA GLU A 79 21.06 2.60 19.71
C GLU A 79 19.64 2.64 19.15
N GLU A 80 19.47 2.71 17.82
CA GLU A 80 18.15 2.66 17.15
C GLU A 80 17.69 1.23 16.87
N GLN A 81 18.43 0.22 17.34
CA GLN A 81 18.12 -1.18 17.10
C GLN A 81 16.78 -1.56 17.74
N THR A 82 15.83 -1.99 16.92
CA THR A 82 14.50 -2.42 17.35
C THR A 82 14.24 -3.85 16.90
N THR A 83 13.63 -4.67 17.77
CA THR A 83 13.22 -6.03 17.39
C THR A 83 11.71 -6.10 17.19
N LEU A 84 11.28 -6.53 16.01
CA LEU A 84 9.90 -6.89 15.73
C LEU A 84 9.75 -8.40 15.67
N THR A 85 8.56 -8.91 15.95
CA THR A 85 8.24 -10.33 15.84
C THR A 85 7.12 -10.54 14.84
N ALA A 86 7.27 -11.54 13.96
CA ALA A 86 6.25 -11.90 12.99
C ALA A 86 6.16 -13.42 12.81
N HIS A 87 5.01 -13.88 12.34
CA HIS A 87 4.80 -15.28 11.97
C HIS A 87 5.62 -15.63 10.71
N GLN A 88 6.28 -16.79 10.68
CA GLN A 88 7.11 -17.23 9.56
C GLN A 88 6.32 -17.22 8.24
N ALA A 89 5.08 -17.72 8.25
CA ALA A 89 4.23 -17.81 7.07
C ALA A 89 3.84 -16.44 6.47
N VAL A 90 3.98 -15.35 7.24
CA VAL A 90 3.77 -13.98 6.76
C VAL A 90 4.97 -13.55 5.92
N LEU A 91 6.18 -13.97 6.26
CA LEU A 91 7.40 -13.58 5.56
C LEU A 91 7.68 -14.44 4.33
N GLU A 92 7.26 -15.70 4.35
CA GLU A 92 7.50 -16.71 3.31
C GLU A 92 7.14 -16.29 1.87
N PRO A 93 6.07 -15.52 1.60
CA PRO A 93 5.75 -15.08 0.24
C PRO A 93 6.82 -14.20 -0.42
N SER A 94 7.71 -13.58 0.36
CA SER A 94 8.82 -12.80 -0.17
C SER A 94 10.01 -13.71 -0.51
N PRO A 95 10.53 -13.69 -1.76
CA PRO A 95 11.71 -14.46 -2.14
C PRO A 95 12.93 -14.15 -1.26
N PHE A 96 13.10 -12.88 -0.87
CA PHE A 96 14.17 -12.45 0.02
C PHE A 96 14.09 -13.12 1.39
N PHE A 97 12.90 -13.16 1.99
CA PHE A 97 12.71 -13.79 3.30
C PHE A 97 12.72 -15.32 3.20
N ALA A 98 12.21 -15.92 2.12
CA ALA A 98 12.27 -17.38 1.92
C ALA A 98 13.72 -17.91 1.99
N GLU A 99 14.66 -17.19 1.37
CA GLU A 99 16.09 -17.53 1.45
C GLU A 99 16.62 -17.42 2.88
N LYS A 100 16.28 -16.34 3.60
CA LYS A 100 16.71 -16.13 4.99
C LYS A 100 16.11 -17.13 5.97
N LEU A 101 14.83 -17.47 5.80
CA LEU A 101 14.14 -18.46 6.60
C LEU A 101 14.78 -19.85 6.42
N SER A 102 15.16 -20.20 5.19
CA SER A 102 15.88 -21.45 4.90
C SER A 102 17.23 -21.52 5.65
N GLN A 103 17.94 -20.39 5.77
CA GLN A 103 19.19 -20.29 6.56
C GLN A 103 18.93 -20.39 8.07
N CYS A 104 17.84 -19.80 8.56
CA CYS A 104 17.41 -19.90 9.95
C CYS A 104 17.05 -21.34 10.34
N GLU A 105 16.41 -22.10 9.45
CA GLU A 105 16.06 -23.51 9.71
C GLU A 105 17.30 -24.41 9.85
N GLN A 106 18.36 -24.13 9.09
CA GLN A 106 19.64 -24.86 9.19
C GLN A 106 20.40 -24.54 10.47
N THR A 107 20.36 -23.28 10.91
CA THR A 107 21.12 -22.78 12.07
C THR A 107 20.36 -22.97 13.39
N GLY A 108 19.02 -23.04 13.34
CA GLY A 108 18.12 -23.04 14.49
C GLY A 108 17.86 -21.66 15.09
N ASP A 109 18.55 -20.62 14.63
CA ASP A 109 18.35 -19.24 15.09
C ASP A 109 17.31 -18.52 14.22
N ARG A 110 16.13 -18.25 14.78
CA ARG A 110 15.00 -17.60 14.10
C ARG A 110 15.12 -16.06 14.17
N ARG A 111 16.30 -15.55 13.82
CA ARG A 111 16.62 -14.12 13.81
C ARG A 111 17.09 -13.68 12.44
N ILE A 112 16.48 -12.63 11.92
CA ILE A 112 16.84 -12.00 10.65
C ILE A 112 17.25 -10.56 10.94
N TYR A 113 18.47 -10.20 10.52
CA TYR A 113 19.02 -8.86 10.68
C TYR A 113 18.77 -8.01 9.43
N LEU A 114 18.14 -6.86 9.62
CA LEU A 114 17.79 -5.88 8.60
C LEU A 114 18.32 -4.49 9.04
N GLU A 115 19.64 -4.37 9.05
CA GLU A 115 20.32 -3.22 9.67
C GLU A 115 20.07 -1.89 8.94
N ASP A 116 19.77 -1.95 7.64
CA ASP A 116 19.54 -0.75 6.81
C ASP A 116 18.06 -0.35 6.75
N GLU A 117 17.16 -1.09 7.41
CA GLU A 117 15.72 -0.87 7.35
C GLU A 117 15.18 -0.15 8.58
N TYR A 118 14.23 0.75 8.35
CA TYR A 118 13.55 1.49 9.41
C TYR A 118 12.40 0.69 10.03
N THR A 119 12.22 0.83 11.34
CA THR A 119 11.14 0.18 12.11
C THR A 119 9.76 0.46 11.50
N ASP A 120 9.44 1.72 11.21
CA ASP A 120 8.14 2.11 10.67
C ASP A 120 7.88 1.52 9.27
N THR A 121 8.92 1.43 8.45
CA THR A 121 8.83 0.86 7.09
C THR A 121 8.53 -0.64 7.16
N VAL A 122 9.24 -1.37 8.02
CA VAL A 122 9.00 -2.81 8.22
C VAL A 122 7.65 -3.06 8.90
N ALA A 123 7.25 -2.23 9.85
CA ALA A 123 5.92 -2.31 10.47
C ALA A 123 4.80 -2.15 9.44
N CYS A 124 4.92 -1.19 8.51
CA CYS A 124 3.96 -1.03 7.41
C CYS A 124 3.96 -2.24 6.47
N PHE A 125 5.14 -2.80 6.15
CA PHE A 125 5.24 -4.04 5.38
C PHE A 125 4.52 -5.21 6.06
N LEU A 126 4.74 -5.40 7.36
CA LEU A 126 4.07 -6.45 8.13
C LEU A 126 2.56 -6.23 8.15
N GLN A 127 2.10 -5.00 8.39
CA GLN A 127 0.68 -4.66 8.34
C GLN A 127 0.06 -5.02 6.98
N TYR A 128 0.74 -4.68 5.88
CA TYR A 128 0.34 -5.06 4.53
C TYR A 128 0.25 -6.56 4.37
N GLN A 129 1.20 -7.31 4.89
CA GLN A 129 1.24 -8.76 4.72
C GLN A 129 0.13 -9.49 5.49
N TYR A 130 -0.33 -8.92 6.61
CA TYR A 130 -1.50 -9.43 7.34
C TYR A 130 -2.84 -9.02 6.72
N THR A 131 -2.95 -7.78 6.24
CA THR A 131 -4.26 -7.17 5.93
C THR A 131 -4.48 -6.84 4.46
N GLY A 132 -3.43 -6.93 3.64
CA GLY A 132 -3.42 -6.48 2.26
C GLY A 132 -3.27 -4.96 2.09
N GLU A 133 -3.13 -4.21 3.17
CA GLU A 133 -3.09 -2.75 3.17
C GLU A 133 -2.21 -2.21 4.31
N TYR A 134 -1.72 -0.99 4.22
CA TYR A 134 -1.03 -0.34 5.34
C TYR A 134 -1.48 1.11 5.50
N PHE A 135 -1.41 1.60 6.74
CA PHE A 135 -1.90 2.92 7.09
C PHE A 135 -1.01 4.05 6.55
N PRO A 136 -1.58 5.15 6.00
CA PRO A 136 -3.01 5.43 5.83
C PRO A 136 -3.59 4.70 4.63
N ARG A 137 -4.78 4.11 4.73
CA ARG A 137 -5.35 3.26 3.67
C ARG A 137 -5.69 4.05 2.41
N LEU A 138 -5.49 3.45 1.24
CA LEU A 138 -5.97 4.02 -0.01
C LEU A 138 -7.49 3.84 -0.11
N LEU A 139 -8.24 4.92 -0.24
CA LEU A 139 -9.70 4.86 -0.34
C LEU A 139 -10.15 4.24 -1.67
N PRO A 140 -11.38 3.70 -1.76
CA PRO A 140 -11.89 3.09 -2.99
C PRO A 140 -11.93 4.01 -4.22
N SER A 141 -11.86 5.35 -4.01
CA SER A 141 -11.71 6.32 -5.09
C SER A 141 -10.39 6.18 -5.84
N GLY A 142 -9.40 5.49 -5.24
CA GLY A 142 -8.05 5.31 -5.77
C GLY A 142 -7.23 6.60 -5.82
N LYS A 143 -7.73 7.68 -5.22
CA LYS A 143 -7.11 9.01 -5.29
C LYS A 143 -6.79 9.60 -3.93
N ASP A 144 -7.52 9.21 -2.91
CA ASP A 144 -7.46 9.83 -1.59
C ASP A 144 -7.00 8.81 -0.55
N LEU A 145 -6.25 9.28 0.44
CA LEU A 145 -5.85 8.50 1.59
C LEU A 145 -6.82 8.70 2.75
N GLU A 146 -6.92 7.70 3.62
CA GLU A 146 -7.60 7.80 4.91
C GLU A 146 -7.06 9.01 5.70
N GLN A 147 -7.98 9.84 6.21
CA GLN A 147 -7.62 11.05 6.96
C GLN A 147 -7.33 10.71 8.41
N ASP A 148 -6.27 11.29 8.94
CA ASP A 148 -5.89 11.23 10.34
C ASP A 148 -5.55 12.64 10.84
N PRO A 149 -6.16 13.11 11.95
CA PRO A 149 -5.83 14.42 12.54
C PRO A 149 -4.35 14.63 12.86
N ALA A 150 -3.59 13.55 13.09
CA ALA A 150 -2.15 13.60 13.35
C ALA A 150 -1.33 13.83 12.07
N ILE A 151 -1.92 13.60 10.89
CA ILE A 151 -1.23 13.75 9.60
C ILE A 151 -1.64 15.09 8.97
N PRO A 152 -0.69 16.00 8.72
CA PRO A 152 -0.97 17.25 8.01
C PRO A 152 -1.55 16.99 6.63
N LYS A 153 -2.48 17.84 6.19
CA LYS A 153 -3.08 17.72 4.85
C LYS A 153 -2.05 17.92 3.73
N VAL A 154 -1.11 18.84 3.93
CA VAL A 154 -0.03 19.12 2.99
C VAL A 154 1.28 18.69 3.61
N ASP A 155 2.05 17.90 2.88
CA ASP A 155 3.36 17.40 3.27
C ASP A 155 4.42 18.50 3.07
N SER A 156 4.68 19.26 4.13
CA SER A 156 5.67 20.35 4.10
C SER A 156 7.10 19.84 4.26
N SER A 157 7.33 18.83 5.08
CA SER A 157 8.66 18.25 5.35
C SER A 157 9.07 17.16 4.36
N GLY A 158 8.09 16.51 3.73
CA GLY A 158 8.33 15.33 2.89
C GLY A 158 8.20 14.01 3.64
N ASP A 159 7.81 14.02 4.92
CA ASP A 159 7.76 12.82 5.76
C ASP A 159 6.74 11.79 5.24
N GLN A 160 5.61 12.27 4.70
CA GLN A 160 4.60 11.38 4.13
C GLN A 160 5.12 10.74 2.84
N LEU A 161 5.68 11.56 1.93
CA LEU A 161 6.31 11.07 0.71
C LEU A 161 7.43 10.06 1.02
N LEU A 162 8.32 10.39 1.96
CA LEU A 162 9.45 9.55 2.36
C LEU A 162 9.00 8.23 2.97
N LYS A 163 7.93 8.22 3.78
CA LYS A 163 7.36 6.98 4.32
C LYS A 163 7.00 6.02 3.20
N HIS A 164 6.25 6.46 2.19
CA HIS A 164 5.85 5.59 1.09
C HIS A 164 7.01 5.27 0.14
N ALA A 165 7.96 6.20 -0.05
CA ALA A 165 9.16 5.96 -0.84
C ALA A 165 10.04 4.84 -0.23
N ARG A 166 10.20 4.84 1.09
CA ARG A 166 10.92 3.77 1.81
C ARG A 166 10.23 2.43 1.66
N ILE A 167 8.89 2.41 1.77
CA ILE A 167 8.10 1.18 1.56
C ILE A 167 8.22 0.70 0.11
N TYR A 168 8.27 1.61 -0.86
CA TYR A 168 8.47 1.28 -2.27
C TYR A 168 9.82 0.60 -2.51
N SER A 169 10.91 1.18 -2.01
CA SER A 169 12.26 0.60 -2.10
C SER A 169 12.36 -0.74 -1.36
N LEU A 170 11.75 -0.85 -0.17
CA LEU A 170 11.68 -2.12 0.56
C LEU A 170 10.90 -3.17 -0.24
N ALA A 171 9.76 -2.82 -0.82
CA ALA A 171 8.93 -3.74 -1.58
C ALA A 171 9.69 -4.32 -2.79
N GLU A 172 10.48 -3.50 -3.48
CA GLU A 172 11.36 -3.96 -4.55
C GLU A 172 12.43 -4.94 -4.04
N LYS A 173 13.13 -4.60 -2.95
CA LYS A 173 14.10 -5.48 -2.31
C LYS A 173 13.50 -6.83 -1.90
N LEU A 174 12.24 -6.81 -1.46
CA LEU A 174 11.50 -8.00 -1.03
C LEU A 174 10.83 -8.76 -2.19
N GLY A 175 10.87 -8.26 -3.42
CA GLY A 175 10.18 -8.86 -4.57
C GLY A 175 8.65 -8.83 -4.46
N ASN A 176 8.09 -7.82 -3.78
CA ASN A 176 6.66 -7.67 -3.56
C ASN A 176 6.07 -6.58 -4.49
N ASP A 177 5.75 -6.96 -5.72
CA ASP A 177 5.23 -6.04 -6.74
C ASP A 177 3.91 -5.37 -6.36
N LYS A 178 3.05 -6.10 -5.64
CA LYS A 178 1.75 -5.57 -5.19
C LYS A 178 1.92 -4.46 -4.17
N LEU A 179 2.83 -4.63 -3.21
CA LEU A 179 3.18 -3.59 -2.25
C LEU A 179 3.89 -2.41 -2.93
N LYS A 180 4.79 -2.69 -3.90
CA LYS A 180 5.47 -1.67 -4.69
C LYS A 180 4.47 -0.77 -5.41
N LEU A 181 3.48 -1.37 -6.09
CA LEU A 181 2.39 -0.66 -6.76
C LEU A 181 1.51 0.12 -5.77
N LEU A 182 1.16 -0.48 -4.63
CA LEU A 182 0.36 0.19 -3.60
C LEU A 182 1.07 1.44 -3.06
N ALA A 183 2.37 1.35 -2.76
CA ALA A 183 3.16 2.49 -2.34
C ALA A 183 3.23 3.59 -3.40
N GLN A 184 3.40 3.22 -4.68
CA GLN A 184 3.36 4.17 -5.79
C GLN A 184 2.04 4.94 -5.86
N ASN A 185 0.91 4.24 -5.73
CA ASN A 185 -0.41 4.86 -5.76
C ASN A 185 -0.59 5.83 -4.59
N LYS A 186 -0.14 5.45 -3.38
CA LYS A 186 -0.21 6.31 -2.20
C LYS A 186 0.65 7.56 -2.34
N ILE A 187 1.85 7.46 -2.92
CA ILE A 187 2.71 8.62 -3.24
C ILE A 187 1.94 9.59 -4.15
N GLY A 188 1.26 9.07 -5.18
CA GLY A 188 0.48 9.89 -6.11
C GLY A 188 -0.73 10.61 -5.50
N SER A 189 -1.14 10.21 -4.29
CA SER A 189 -2.25 10.81 -3.54
C SER A 189 -1.81 11.92 -2.58
N ILE A 190 -0.50 12.13 -2.38
CA ILE A 190 0.00 13.10 -1.41
C ILE A 190 0.12 14.48 -2.05
N GLU A 191 -0.41 15.49 -1.36
CA GLU A 191 -0.20 16.89 -1.67
C GLU A 191 1.04 17.39 -0.91
N SER A 192 2.02 17.91 -1.63
CA SER A 192 3.36 18.19 -1.10
C SER A 192 3.82 19.62 -1.42
N SER A 193 4.72 20.13 -0.57
CA SER A 193 5.42 21.39 -0.82
C SER A 193 6.70 21.18 -1.63
N ALA A 194 7.27 22.26 -2.16
CA ALA A 194 8.56 22.19 -2.86
C ALA A 194 9.68 21.61 -1.98
N THR A 195 9.73 22.00 -0.70
CA THR A 195 10.73 21.49 0.26
C THR A 195 10.58 19.97 0.48
N GLY A 196 9.36 19.50 0.71
CA GLY A 196 9.08 18.06 0.86
C GLY A 196 9.43 17.25 -0.40
N GLU A 197 9.19 17.84 -1.58
CA GLU A 197 9.54 17.25 -2.87
C GLU A 197 11.04 17.20 -3.13
N ILE A 198 11.84 18.12 -2.58
CA ILE A 198 13.31 18.03 -2.63
C ILE A 198 13.77 16.83 -1.80
N ALA A 199 13.27 16.69 -0.57
CA ALA A 199 13.63 15.58 0.30
C ALA A 199 13.23 14.23 -0.33
N TYR A 200 12.03 14.16 -0.90
CA TYR A 200 11.55 12.99 -1.63
C TYR A 200 12.40 12.68 -2.86
N ALA A 201 12.71 13.67 -3.70
CA ALA A 201 13.55 13.47 -4.87
C ALA A 201 14.95 12.98 -4.48
N ARG A 202 15.57 13.56 -3.45
CA ARG A 202 16.87 13.10 -2.94
C ARG A 202 16.82 11.63 -2.54
N TYR A 203 15.77 11.20 -1.83
CA TYR A 203 15.61 9.79 -1.45
C TYR A 203 15.44 8.88 -2.67
N VAL A 204 14.53 9.23 -3.59
CA VAL A 204 14.27 8.41 -4.79
C VAL A 204 15.54 8.20 -5.61
N TYR A 205 16.31 9.25 -5.87
CA TYR A 205 17.51 9.15 -6.70
C TYR A 205 18.71 8.50 -6.00
N SER A 206 18.67 8.37 -4.67
CA SER A 206 19.67 7.63 -3.90
C SER A 206 19.32 6.15 -3.69
N HIS A 207 18.04 5.78 -3.71
CA HIS A 207 17.57 4.43 -3.32
C HIS A 207 16.87 3.63 -4.43
N THR A 208 16.88 4.12 -5.67
CA THR A 208 16.28 3.43 -6.83
C THR A 208 17.27 3.37 -7.99
N THR A 209 17.07 2.48 -8.95
CA THR A 209 17.91 2.39 -10.15
C THR A 209 17.50 3.42 -11.20
N PRO A 210 18.40 3.80 -12.15
CA PRO A 210 18.07 4.70 -13.26
C PRO A 210 16.91 4.23 -14.14
N ASP A 211 16.69 2.92 -14.21
CA ASP A 211 15.64 2.32 -15.03
C ASP A 211 14.25 2.38 -14.36
N ASP A 212 14.18 2.73 -13.07
CA ASP A 212 12.91 2.87 -12.35
C ASP A 212 12.19 4.18 -12.70
N THR A 213 11.70 4.22 -13.93
CA THR A 213 10.90 5.33 -14.46
C THR A 213 9.53 5.46 -13.78
N ALA A 214 9.07 4.42 -13.09
CA ALA A 214 7.76 4.39 -12.45
C ALA A 214 7.69 5.37 -11.26
N ILE A 215 8.77 5.46 -10.49
CA ILE A 215 8.89 6.43 -9.38
C ILE A 215 9.65 7.71 -9.78
N ARG A 216 10.69 7.61 -10.64
CA ARG A 216 11.48 8.78 -11.06
C ARG A 216 10.74 9.71 -12.03
N GLY A 217 9.91 9.14 -12.91
CA GLY A 217 9.15 9.90 -13.91
C GLY A 217 8.17 10.92 -13.29
N PRO A 218 7.34 10.53 -12.30
CA PRO A 218 6.51 11.46 -11.55
C PRO A 218 7.30 12.60 -10.88
N VAL A 219 8.44 12.30 -10.26
CA VAL A 219 9.33 13.30 -9.63
C VAL A 219 9.82 14.33 -10.66
N ALA A 220 10.39 13.87 -11.78
CA ALA A 220 10.85 14.77 -12.85
C ALA A 220 9.71 15.60 -13.44
N ARG A 221 8.50 15.02 -13.54
CA ARG A 221 7.29 15.71 -14.04
C ARG A 221 6.80 16.77 -13.06
N PHE A 222 6.91 16.57 -11.76
CA PHE A 222 6.55 17.57 -10.76
C PHE A 222 7.43 18.82 -10.93
N TRP A 223 8.74 18.64 -10.93
CA TRP A 223 9.71 19.74 -11.06
C TRP A 223 9.66 20.44 -12.42
N ALA A 224 9.39 19.71 -13.51
CA ALA A 224 9.21 20.32 -14.83
C ALA A 224 8.01 21.28 -14.90
N LYS A 225 6.98 21.08 -14.06
CA LYS A 225 5.83 21.98 -13.95
C LYS A 225 6.07 23.15 -13.00
N MET A 226 6.91 22.96 -11.98
CA MET A 226 7.20 23.93 -10.93
C MET A 226 8.39 24.85 -11.25
N SER A 227 8.63 25.13 -12.54
CA SER A 227 9.80 25.89 -13.01
C SER A 227 9.90 27.32 -12.46
N ASP A 228 8.78 27.89 -11.99
CA ASP A 228 8.76 29.24 -11.43
C ASP A 228 9.11 29.26 -9.93
N VAL A 229 8.70 28.24 -9.17
CA VAL A 229 9.06 28.09 -7.74
C VAL A 229 10.54 27.84 -7.56
N LEU A 230 11.14 27.11 -8.51
CA LEU A 230 12.58 26.85 -8.61
C LEU A 230 13.46 28.10 -8.56
N ARG A 231 12.98 29.25 -9.02
CA ARG A 231 13.78 30.48 -9.13
C ARG A 231 13.76 31.35 -7.87
N HIS A 232 12.90 31.06 -6.90
CA HIS A 232 12.65 31.99 -5.80
C HIS A 232 12.69 31.35 -4.41
N ASP A 233 12.16 30.14 -4.24
CA ASP A 233 11.89 29.62 -2.88
C ASP A 233 12.83 28.49 -2.45
N ALA A 234 13.46 27.78 -3.38
CA ALA A 234 14.27 26.58 -3.08
C ALA A 234 15.47 26.40 -4.03
N GLU A 235 16.03 27.52 -4.53
CA GLU A 235 17.10 27.49 -5.53
C GLU A 235 18.36 26.78 -5.00
N GLU A 236 18.74 27.04 -3.75
CA GLU A 236 19.96 26.48 -3.16
C GLU A 236 19.86 24.96 -2.98
N GLU A 237 18.77 24.49 -2.39
CA GLU A 237 18.52 23.08 -2.16
C GLU A 237 18.31 22.32 -3.46
N PHE A 238 17.63 22.92 -4.43
CA PHE A 238 17.49 22.33 -5.76
C PHE A 238 18.85 22.23 -6.48
N ARG A 239 19.68 23.27 -6.37
CA ARG A 239 21.03 23.25 -6.92
C ARG A 239 21.87 22.15 -6.27
N ALA A 240 21.80 22.01 -4.95
CA ALA A 240 22.47 20.93 -4.22
C ALA A 240 21.99 19.55 -4.72
N LEU A 241 20.67 19.35 -4.87
CA LEU A 241 20.09 18.11 -5.40
C LEU A 241 20.61 17.77 -6.80
N CYS A 242 20.72 18.77 -7.69
CA CYS A 242 21.26 18.57 -9.04
C CYS A 242 22.73 18.15 -9.04
N LEU A 243 23.53 18.66 -8.09
CA LEU A 243 24.95 18.34 -7.97
C LEU A 243 25.19 16.98 -7.30
N GLU A 244 24.36 16.64 -6.31
CA GLU A 244 24.39 15.33 -5.61
C GLU A 244 23.93 14.20 -6.54
N HIS A 245 22.89 14.45 -7.35
CA HIS A 245 22.28 13.46 -8.22
C HIS A 245 22.14 13.96 -9.66
N PRO A 246 23.22 13.93 -10.48
CA PRO A 246 23.18 14.44 -11.86
C PRO A 246 22.12 13.77 -12.76
N GLN A 247 21.78 12.50 -12.46
CA GLN A 247 20.71 11.79 -13.17
C GLN A 247 19.35 12.47 -13.01
N PHE A 248 19.07 13.07 -11.85
CA PHE A 248 17.85 13.86 -11.64
C PHE A 248 17.76 15.04 -12.60
N SER A 249 18.86 15.78 -12.77
CA SER A 249 18.91 16.90 -13.71
C SER A 249 18.71 16.45 -15.16
N PHE A 250 19.25 15.29 -15.53
CA PHE A 250 19.06 14.70 -16.86
C PHE A 250 17.59 14.33 -17.10
N ASP A 251 16.97 13.62 -16.16
CA ASP A 251 15.57 13.19 -16.25
C ASP A 251 14.62 14.41 -16.29
N LEU A 252 14.91 15.44 -15.49
CA LEU A 252 14.19 16.72 -15.51
C LEU A 252 14.33 17.46 -16.84
N LEU A 253 15.55 17.56 -17.38
CA LEU A 253 15.80 18.23 -18.65
C LEU A 253 15.07 17.53 -19.79
N ASN A 254 15.17 16.20 -19.88
CA ASN A 254 14.43 15.41 -20.86
C ASN A 254 12.94 15.68 -20.75
N ARG A 255 12.40 15.72 -19.53
CA ARG A 255 10.98 15.99 -19.32
C ARG A 255 10.56 17.39 -19.78
N VAL A 256 11.38 18.41 -19.53
CA VAL A 256 11.12 19.78 -19.99
C VAL A 256 11.21 19.87 -21.52
N LEU A 257 12.16 19.18 -22.14
CA LEU A 257 12.31 19.11 -23.59
C LEU A 257 11.09 18.43 -24.23
N ASP A 258 10.64 17.29 -23.69
CA ASP A 258 9.42 16.60 -24.13
C ASP A 258 8.20 17.52 -24.08
N MET A 259 8.04 18.26 -22.98
CA MET A 259 6.94 19.22 -22.81
C MET A 259 7.01 20.37 -23.82
N LYS A 260 8.21 20.85 -24.16
CA LYS A 260 8.40 21.89 -25.18
C LYS A 260 8.11 21.35 -26.59
N GLU A 261 8.59 20.16 -26.92
CA GLU A 261 8.33 19.52 -28.21
C GLU A 261 6.83 19.28 -28.41
N LYS A 262 6.15 18.74 -27.39
CA LYS A 262 4.69 18.55 -27.41
C LYS A 262 3.95 19.86 -27.69
N ARG A 263 4.29 20.94 -26.97
CA ARG A 263 3.69 22.28 -27.19
C ARG A 263 4.00 22.85 -28.58
N ALA A 264 5.16 22.55 -29.16
CA ALA A 264 5.50 22.95 -30.52
C ALA A 264 4.62 22.23 -31.56
N ARG A 265 4.46 20.91 -31.43
CA ARG A 265 3.59 20.10 -32.30
C ARG A 265 2.12 20.51 -32.20
N GLU A 266 1.63 20.79 -31.00
CA GLU A 266 0.25 21.26 -30.79
C GLU A 266 -0.01 22.63 -31.45
N ARG A 267 0.98 23.54 -31.39
CA ARG A 267 0.90 24.82 -32.10
C ARG A 267 0.86 24.61 -33.61
N ASP A 268 1.75 23.79 -34.16
CA ASP A 268 1.84 23.54 -35.61
C ASP A 268 0.57 22.88 -36.18
N ASN A 269 0.00 21.93 -35.44
CA ASN A 269 -1.29 21.30 -35.77
C ASN A 269 -2.46 22.29 -35.74
N THR A 270 -2.42 23.28 -34.83
CA THR A 270 -3.47 24.31 -34.72
C THR A 270 -3.30 25.43 -35.75
N SER A 271 -2.07 25.69 -36.21
CA SER A 271 -1.75 26.68 -37.26
C SER A 271 -1.85 26.15 -38.70
N SER A 272 -2.07 24.85 -38.89
CA SER A 272 -2.39 24.30 -40.22
C SER A 272 -3.80 24.77 -40.65
N PRO A 273 -3.95 25.45 -41.80
CA PRO A 273 -5.23 26.03 -42.19
C PRO A 273 -6.24 24.91 -42.45
N ALA A 274 -7.32 24.91 -41.67
CA ALA A 274 -8.47 24.06 -41.89
C ALA A 274 -8.86 24.08 -43.38
N PHE A 275 -8.87 22.89 -43.98
CA PHE A 275 -9.32 22.61 -45.33
C PHE A 275 -10.63 23.37 -45.61
N LYS A 276 -10.55 24.46 -46.38
CA LYS A 276 -11.72 25.12 -46.95
C LYS A 276 -12.30 24.19 -48.00
N GLY A 277 -13.21 23.31 -47.57
CA GLY A 277 -14.00 22.48 -48.48
C GLY A 277 -14.69 23.33 -49.54
N PRO A 278 -14.95 22.77 -50.74
CA PRO A 278 -15.36 23.54 -51.89
C PRO A 278 -16.73 24.18 -51.64
N ALA A 279 -16.79 25.50 -51.79
CA ALA A 279 -18.02 26.28 -51.69
C ALA A 279 -19.06 25.74 -52.68
N ARG A 280 -20.12 25.10 -52.17
CA ARG A 280 -21.32 24.77 -52.95
C ARG A 280 -21.95 26.07 -53.46
N LYS A 281 -21.74 26.38 -54.75
CA LYS A 281 -22.48 27.40 -55.51
C LYS A 281 -23.97 27.04 -55.47
N ARG A 282 -24.76 27.79 -54.71
CA ARG A 282 -26.23 27.82 -54.88
C ARG A 282 -26.54 28.56 -56.18
N SER A 283 -27.03 27.85 -57.19
CA SER A 283 -27.65 28.44 -58.38
C SER A 283 -28.96 29.12 -57.97
N ARG A 284 -29.06 30.43 -58.21
CA ARG A 284 -30.35 31.14 -58.19
C ARG A 284 -31.11 30.79 -59.47
N ALA A 285 -32.33 30.28 -59.32
CA ALA A 285 -33.28 30.18 -60.42
C ALA A 285 -33.81 31.58 -60.74
N PHE A 286 -33.89 31.88 -62.04
CA PHE A 286 -34.70 32.95 -62.61
C PHE A 286 -35.98 32.33 -63.17
#